data_AF-A0A225WQ35-F1
#
_entry.id   AF-A0A225WQ35-F1
#
_cell.length_a   1.000
_cell.length_b   1.000
_cell.length_c   1.000
_cell.angle_alpha   90.00
_cell.angle_beta   90.00
_cell.angle_gamma   90.00
#
_symmetry.space_group_name_H-M   'P 1'
#
loop_
_entity.id
_entity.type
_entity.pdbx_description
1 polymer ?
#
loop_
_entity_poly.entity_id
_entity_poly.type
_entity_poly.pdbx_seq_one_letter_code
_entity_poly.pdbx_strand_id
1 'polypeptide(L)'
;MLWKFATLYRAVHFLPTAFYHLQLETGTKKGSPWRRCHRTKRDFQVRDVLGRVVDYDSEMPLVFIVNVDRIHWNLFRVQLEPTPLLQLFEPMGKLASRSGISYRSVPRTVIEWLDVCYPQHKGWLERTVSAITKKQQVSGFDCGVACLLYADKCGRGQSGQEINDEIDQEAITSFRKQLQLQLEQ
;
A
#
# COMPACT_ATOMS: atom_id res chain seq x y z
N MET A 1 14.52 -3.71 4.02
CA MET A 1 14.37 -2.44 3.28
C MET A 1 13.33 -1.51 3.89
N LEU A 2 12.05 -1.89 4.04
CA LEU A 2 11.04 -0.99 4.63
C LEU A 2 11.44 -0.40 6.00
N TRP A 3 12.15 -1.16 6.84
CA TRP A 3 12.69 -0.65 8.11
C TRP A 3 13.67 0.53 7.94
N LYS A 4 14.50 0.51 6.88
CA LYS A 4 15.41 1.63 6.54
C LYS A 4 14.58 2.87 6.21
N PHE A 5 13.56 2.73 5.36
CA PHE A 5 12.64 3.82 5.01
C PHE A 5 11.89 4.35 6.22
N ALA A 6 11.36 3.48 7.08
CA ALA A 6 10.67 3.91 8.29
C ALA A 6 11.59 4.67 9.27
N THR A 7 12.89 4.34 9.29
CA THR A 7 13.89 5.04 10.10
C THR A 7 14.16 6.45 9.56
N LEU A 8 14.23 6.59 8.23
CA LEU A 8 14.48 7.85 7.53
C LEU A 8 13.25 8.76 7.49
N TYR A 9 12.07 8.20 7.24
CA TYR A 9 10.83 8.92 6.98
C TYR A 9 9.85 8.72 8.13
N ARG A 10 10.10 9.41 9.25
CA ARG A 10 9.32 9.24 10.49
C ARG A 10 7.87 9.70 10.38
N ALA A 11 7.56 10.57 9.42
CA ALA A 11 6.22 11.10 9.15
C ALA A 11 5.32 10.14 8.36
N VAL A 12 5.74 8.90 8.13
CA VAL A 12 4.96 7.86 7.45
C VAL A 12 5.07 6.55 8.25
N HIS A 13 3.97 5.81 8.34
CA HIS A 13 4.01 4.44 8.82
C HIS A 13 4.21 3.48 7.65
N PHE A 14 5.30 2.71 7.69
CA PHE A 14 5.51 1.60 6.77
C PHE A 14 5.08 0.31 7.45
N LEU A 15 3.99 -0.30 6.99
CA LEU A 15 3.50 -1.54 7.59
C LEU A 15 4.34 -2.73 7.12
N PRO A 16 4.46 -3.79 7.94
CA PRO A 16 5.16 -5.02 7.55
C PRO A 16 4.59 -5.60 6.25
N THR A 17 5.42 -6.21 5.40
CA THR A 17 4.94 -6.91 4.19
C THR A 17 3.97 -8.05 4.51
N ALA A 18 4.08 -8.61 5.72
CA ALA A 18 3.16 -9.63 6.23
C ALA A 18 1.82 -9.07 6.72
N PHE A 19 1.66 -7.75 6.84
CA PHE A 19 0.44 -7.09 7.34
C PHE A 19 -0.82 -7.60 6.65
N TYR A 20 -0.84 -7.53 5.32
CA TYR A 20 -2.00 -7.93 4.53
C TYR A 20 -2.35 -9.41 4.76
N HIS A 21 -1.39 -10.32 4.59
CA HIS A 21 -1.67 -11.75 4.67
C HIS A 21 -1.96 -12.24 6.09
N LEU A 22 -1.18 -11.78 7.07
CA LEU A 22 -1.29 -12.32 8.43
C LEU A 22 -2.34 -11.60 9.26
N GLN A 23 -2.51 -10.29 9.13
CA GLN A 23 -3.43 -9.53 9.98
C GLN A 23 -4.79 -9.32 9.31
N LEU A 24 -4.82 -8.93 8.03
CA LEU A 24 -6.08 -8.67 7.33
C LEU A 24 -6.73 -9.91 6.74
N GLU A 25 -5.97 -10.79 6.09
CA GLU A 25 -6.52 -11.97 5.39
C GLU A 25 -6.86 -13.12 6.34
N THR A 26 -6.05 -13.41 7.37
CA THR A 26 -6.39 -14.48 8.33
C THR A 26 -7.46 -14.06 9.34
N GLY A 27 -7.53 -12.77 9.67
CA GLY A 27 -8.52 -12.21 10.60
C GLY A 27 -9.96 -12.33 10.09
N THR A 28 -10.18 -12.47 8.78
CA THR A 28 -11.51 -12.72 8.19
C THR A 28 -11.88 -14.19 8.10
N LYS A 29 -10.90 -15.11 7.98
CA LYS A 29 -11.14 -16.56 7.88
C LYS A 29 -11.55 -17.21 9.20
N LYS A 30 -11.31 -16.57 10.36
CA LYS A 30 -11.67 -17.11 11.69
C LYS A 30 -13.07 -16.72 12.19
N GLY A 31 -13.85 -15.96 11.42
CA GLY A 31 -15.22 -15.58 11.80
C GLY A 31 -16.27 -16.48 11.15
N SER A 32 -17.24 -16.97 11.92
CA SER A 32 -18.44 -17.58 11.32
C SER A 32 -19.16 -16.55 10.43
N PRO A 33 -19.85 -16.97 9.34
CA PRO A 33 -20.57 -16.07 8.43
C PRO A 33 -21.59 -15.16 9.15
N TRP A 34 -22.06 -15.61 10.31
CA TRP A 34 -23.05 -14.97 11.17
C TRP A 34 -22.46 -13.99 12.19
N ARG A 35 -21.12 -13.88 12.28
CA ARG A 35 -20.40 -12.89 13.11
C ARG A 35 -19.77 -11.77 12.25
N ARG A 36 -20.53 -11.18 11.34
CA ARG A 36 -20.31 -9.75 10.97
C ARG A 36 -20.74 -8.83 12.13
N CYS A 37 -20.36 -9.21 13.34
CA CYS A 37 -20.56 -8.43 14.54
C CYS A 37 -19.63 -7.22 14.44
N HIS A 38 -20.13 -6.05 14.82
CA HIS A 38 -19.48 -4.75 14.68
C HIS A 38 -18.00 -4.78 15.08
N ARG A 39 -17.11 -4.90 14.08
CA ARG A 39 -15.68 -4.71 14.29
C ARG A 39 -15.44 -3.26 14.67
N THR A 40 -14.55 -3.06 15.62
CA THR A 40 -14.18 -1.76 16.16
C THR A 40 -12.71 -1.49 15.87
N LYS A 41 -12.27 -0.24 16.02
CA LYS A 41 -10.84 0.13 15.93
C LYS A 41 -9.95 -0.76 16.82
N ARG A 42 -10.47 -1.23 17.97
CA ARG A 42 -9.73 -2.07 18.93
C ARG A 42 -9.38 -3.46 18.41
N ASP A 43 -10.15 -3.96 17.44
CA ASP A 43 -9.91 -5.25 16.80
C ASP A 43 -8.73 -5.18 15.80
N PHE A 44 -8.28 -3.98 15.47
CA PHE A 44 -7.19 -3.73 14.52
C PHE A 44 -6.01 -3.07 15.24
N GLN A 45 -5.21 -3.84 15.96
CA GLN A 45 -3.95 -3.32 16.52
C GLN A 45 -2.81 -3.55 15.54
N VAL A 46 -2.52 -2.54 14.73
CA VAL A 46 -1.46 -2.59 13.74
C VAL A 46 -0.21 -1.88 14.27
N ARG A 47 0.94 -2.52 14.04
CA ARG A 47 2.26 -1.92 14.29
C ARG A 47 3.02 -1.82 12.99
N ASP A 48 3.74 -0.73 12.82
CA ASP A 48 4.64 -0.55 11.69
C ASP A 48 5.91 -1.39 11.83
N VAL A 49 6.79 -1.35 10.82
CA VAL A 49 8.05 -2.12 10.81
C VAL A 49 9.04 -1.72 11.91
N LEU A 50 8.84 -0.58 12.59
CA LEU A 50 9.63 -0.16 13.76
C LEU A 50 8.91 -0.49 15.08
N GLY A 51 7.76 -1.16 15.04
CA GLY A 51 6.96 -1.50 16.20
C GLY A 51 6.10 -0.36 16.74
N ARG A 52 6.04 0.80 16.06
CA ARG A 52 5.17 1.92 16.44
C ARG A 52 3.72 1.51 16.22
N VAL A 53 2.86 1.76 17.20
CA VAL A 53 1.41 1.54 17.06
C VAL A 53 0.88 2.55 16.06
N VAL A 54 0.06 2.08 15.11
CA VAL A 54 -0.67 2.96 14.21
C VAL A 54 -1.80 3.62 14.99
N ASP A 55 -1.73 4.94 15.13
CA ASP A 55 -2.78 5.74 15.71
C ASP A 55 -3.81 6.09 14.63
N TYR A 56 -5.02 5.55 14.74
CA TYR A 56 -6.11 5.78 13.78
C TYR A 56 -6.82 7.12 13.95
N ASP A 57 -6.41 7.94 14.91
CA ASP A 57 -6.86 9.31 15.06
C ASP A 57 -5.81 10.31 14.55
N SER A 58 -4.68 9.81 14.02
CA SER A 58 -3.63 10.59 13.37
C SER A 58 -3.83 10.66 11.86
N GLU A 59 -3.45 11.80 11.28
CA GLU A 59 -3.46 12.05 9.82
C GLU A 59 -2.22 11.46 9.11
N MET A 60 -1.37 10.72 9.84
CA MET A 60 -0.13 10.17 9.31
C MET A 60 -0.40 9.15 8.19
N PRO A 61 0.20 9.30 6.99
CA PRO A 61 0.01 8.35 5.91
C PRO A 61 0.50 6.95 6.27
N LEU A 62 -0.20 5.95 5.74
CA LEU A 62 0.21 4.54 5.83
C LEU A 62 0.66 4.04 4.46
N VAL A 63 1.78 3.35 4.43
CA VAL A 63 2.31 2.67 3.24
C VAL A 63 2.43 1.18 3.55
N PHE A 64 1.86 0.35 2.69
CA PHE A 64 1.96 -1.09 2.83
C PHE A 64 1.95 -1.79 1.48
N ILE A 65 2.53 -2.97 1.45
CA ILE A 65 2.67 -3.77 0.24
C ILE A 65 1.65 -4.90 0.29
N VAL A 66 0.96 -5.13 -0.82
CA VAL A 66 0.01 -6.22 -1.03
C VAL A 66 0.61 -7.17 -2.05
N ASN A 67 0.73 -8.45 -1.69
CA ASN A 67 1.06 -9.49 -2.66
C ASN A 67 -0.22 -10.17 -3.13
N VAL A 68 -0.53 -10.00 -4.41
CA VAL A 68 -1.67 -10.62 -5.08
C VAL A 68 -1.24 -11.98 -5.60
N ASP A 69 -1.95 -13.02 -5.15
CA ASP A 69 -1.76 -14.41 -5.54
C ASP A 69 -0.33 -14.96 -5.36
N ARG A 70 0.47 -14.34 -4.47
CA ARG A 70 1.88 -14.67 -4.21
C ARG A 70 2.82 -14.47 -5.40
N ILE A 71 2.34 -13.85 -6.48
CA ILE A 71 3.09 -13.69 -7.73
C ILE A 71 3.32 -12.23 -8.09
N HIS A 72 2.55 -11.30 -7.52
CA HIS A 72 2.58 -9.91 -7.97
C HIS A 72 2.47 -8.93 -6.81
N TRP A 73 3.39 -7.97 -6.77
CA TRP A 73 3.51 -7.00 -5.70
C TRP A 73 2.93 -5.65 -6.10
N ASN A 74 2.07 -5.13 -5.23
CA ASN A 74 1.48 -3.80 -5.32
C ASN A 74 1.82 -3.00 -4.06
N LEU A 75 1.97 -1.68 -4.19
CA LEU A 75 2.08 -0.80 -3.04
C LEU A 75 0.80 0.01 -2.89
N PHE A 76 0.24 0.03 -1.69
CA PHE A 76 -0.89 0.87 -1.35
C PHE A 76 -0.44 1.98 -0.41
N ARG A 77 -0.97 3.18 -0.64
CA ARG A 77 -0.84 4.31 0.27
C ARG A 77 -2.22 4.77 0.73
N VAL A 78 -2.40 4.86 2.04
CA VAL A 78 -3.52 5.56 2.67
C VAL A 78 -3.03 6.95 2.97
N GLN A 79 -3.60 7.94 2.30
CA GLN A 79 -3.34 9.35 2.54
C GLN A 79 -4.63 9.96 3.05
N LEU A 80 -4.60 10.68 4.17
CA LEU A 80 -5.79 11.24 4.81
C LEU A 80 -6.00 12.73 4.47
N GLU A 81 -4.92 13.48 4.28
CA GLU A 81 -4.96 14.90 3.89
C GLU A 81 -4.40 15.16 2.48
N PRO A 82 -4.84 16.23 1.78
CA PRO A 82 -5.97 17.10 2.13
C PRO A 82 -7.34 16.44 1.85
N THR A 83 -7.34 15.28 1.20
CA THR A 83 -8.54 14.49 0.94
C THR A 83 -8.20 13.02 1.09
N PRO A 84 -8.98 12.26 1.87
CA PRO A 84 -8.73 10.84 2.08
C PRO A 84 -8.76 10.05 0.77
N LEU A 85 -7.66 9.38 0.46
CA LEU A 85 -7.46 8.58 -0.74
C LEU A 85 -6.71 7.29 -0.44
N LEU A 86 -7.21 6.19 -0.98
CA LEU A 86 -6.47 4.94 -1.08
C LEU A 86 -5.83 4.86 -2.46
N GLN A 87 -4.53 5.03 -2.52
CA GLN A 87 -3.76 5.08 -3.77
C GLN A 87 -3.15 3.72 -4.05
N LEU A 88 -3.46 3.16 -5.22
CA LEU A 88 -2.95 1.88 -5.69
C LEU A 88 -1.78 2.11 -6.66
N PHE A 89 -0.59 1.68 -6.26
CA PHE A 89 0.62 1.74 -7.08
C PHE A 89 0.88 0.36 -7.69
N GLU A 90 0.33 0.17 -8.88
CA GLU A 90 0.48 -1.01 -9.72
C GLU A 90 1.56 -0.74 -10.78
N PRO A 91 2.78 -1.31 -10.65
CA PRO A 91 3.88 -1.02 -11.58
C PRO A 91 3.56 -1.31 -13.05
N MET A 92 2.69 -2.28 -13.33
CA MET A 92 2.28 -2.61 -14.70
C MET A 92 1.27 -1.62 -15.29
N GLY A 93 0.86 -0.61 -14.52
CA GLY A 93 -0.09 0.42 -14.90
C GLY A 93 -1.54 -0.03 -14.81
N LYS A 94 -2.46 0.88 -15.14
CA LYS A 94 -3.88 0.58 -15.16
C LYS A 94 -4.20 -0.29 -16.36
N LEU A 95 -4.80 -1.47 -16.12
CA LEU A 95 -5.31 -2.32 -17.19
C LEU A 95 -6.37 -1.55 -18.01
N ALA A 96 -6.10 -1.35 -19.30
CA ALA A 96 -6.94 -0.55 -20.20
C ALA A 96 -8.40 -1.03 -20.29
N SER A 97 -8.66 -2.31 -20.01
CA SER A 97 -9.99 -2.93 -20.02
C SER A 97 -10.86 -2.61 -18.79
N ARG A 98 -10.34 -1.90 -17.78
CA ARG A 98 -11.05 -1.65 -16.53
C ARG A 98 -11.60 -0.22 -16.45
N SER A 99 -12.92 -0.10 -16.49
CA SER A 99 -13.62 1.10 -16.03
C SER A 99 -13.75 1.07 -14.50
N GLY A 100 -13.22 2.10 -13.84
CA GLY A 100 -13.32 2.28 -12.38
C GLY A 100 -12.50 1.31 -11.51
N ILE A 101 -12.51 1.57 -10.21
CA ILE A 101 -11.94 0.70 -9.18
C ILE A 101 -13.02 -0.26 -8.67
N SER A 102 -12.64 -1.50 -8.41
CA SER A 102 -13.50 -2.53 -7.82
C SER A 102 -12.68 -3.46 -6.92
N TYR A 103 -13.36 -4.40 -6.25
CA TYR A 103 -12.71 -5.43 -5.43
C TYR A 103 -11.77 -6.38 -6.20
N ARG A 104 -11.71 -6.28 -7.54
CA ARG A 104 -10.68 -6.95 -8.36
C ARG A 104 -9.35 -6.18 -8.39
N SER A 105 -9.32 -4.97 -7.85
CA SER A 105 -8.14 -4.09 -7.82
C SER A 105 -7.66 -3.86 -6.38
N VAL A 106 -8.57 -3.91 -5.41
CA VAL A 106 -8.29 -3.77 -3.98
C VAL A 106 -8.97 -4.90 -3.20
N PRO A 107 -8.26 -5.64 -2.32
CA PRO A 107 -8.89 -6.67 -1.50
C PRO A 107 -10.00 -6.12 -0.59
N ARG A 108 -11.11 -6.85 -0.46
CA ARG A 108 -12.24 -6.47 0.42
C ARG A 108 -11.79 -6.21 1.86
N THR A 109 -10.87 -7.02 2.37
CA THR A 109 -10.37 -6.93 3.74
C THR A 109 -9.63 -5.61 4.01
N VAL A 110 -8.98 -5.03 3.00
CA VAL A 110 -8.37 -3.70 3.10
C VAL A 110 -9.44 -2.63 3.23
N ILE A 111 -10.48 -2.67 2.39
CA ILE A 111 -11.60 -1.72 2.46
C ILE A 111 -12.33 -1.81 3.80
N GLU A 112 -12.67 -3.02 4.25
CA GLU A 112 -13.33 -3.25 5.55
C GLU A 112 -12.51 -2.71 6.73
N TRP A 113 -11.19 -2.93 6.71
CA TRP A 113 -10.29 -2.39 7.73
C TRP A 113 -10.31 -0.86 7.74
N LEU A 114 -10.20 -0.23 6.56
CA LEU A 114 -10.20 1.22 6.44
C LEU A 114 -11.55 1.84 6.80
N ASP A 115 -12.68 1.22 6.41
CA ASP A 115 -14.03 1.69 6.77
C ASP A 115 -14.25 1.67 8.29
N VAL A 116 -13.61 0.74 9.02
CA VAL A 116 -13.65 0.69 10.49
C VAL A 116 -12.68 1.69 11.13
N CYS A 117 -11.45 1.78 10.61
CA CYS A 117 -10.37 2.52 11.27
C CYS A 117 -10.37 4.01 10.93
N TYR A 118 -10.77 4.36 9.71
CA TYR A 118 -10.78 5.72 9.17
C TYR A 118 -12.11 6.00 8.45
N PRO A 119 -13.27 5.94 9.10
CA PRO A 119 -14.57 5.97 8.44
C PRO A 119 -14.73 7.18 7.51
N GLN A 120 -15.16 6.94 6.27
CA GLN A 120 -15.38 7.98 5.25
C GLN A 120 -16.82 8.01 4.78
N HIS A 121 -17.32 9.21 4.43
CA HIS A 121 -18.59 9.33 3.73
C HIS A 121 -18.53 8.57 2.40
N LYS A 122 -19.48 7.63 2.19
CA LYS A 122 -19.57 6.64 1.09
C LYS A 122 -18.52 5.52 1.09
N GLY A 123 -17.65 5.45 2.10
CA GLY A 123 -16.68 4.38 2.28
C GLY A 123 -15.42 4.48 1.41
N TRP A 124 -14.42 3.66 1.72
CA TRP A 124 -13.08 3.75 1.12
C TRP A 124 -12.98 3.26 -0.32
N LEU A 125 -13.90 2.40 -0.77
CA LEU A 125 -13.89 1.93 -2.15
C LEU A 125 -14.06 3.10 -3.14
N GLU A 126 -14.93 4.07 -2.83
CA GLU A 126 -15.11 5.28 -3.65
C GLU A 126 -13.92 6.23 -3.56
N ARG A 127 -13.13 6.16 -2.48
CA ARG A 127 -11.90 6.95 -2.28
C ARG A 127 -10.66 6.30 -2.89
N THR A 128 -10.82 5.15 -3.53
CA THR A 128 -9.70 4.41 -4.09
C THR A 128 -9.38 4.89 -5.50
N VAL A 129 -8.09 5.13 -5.79
CA VAL A 129 -7.61 5.60 -7.09
C VAL A 129 -6.37 4.81 -7.54
N SER A 130 -6.19 4.64 -8.85
CA SER A 130 -4.92 4.19 -9.41
C SER A 130 -3.93 5.34 -9.39
N ALA A 131 -2.87 5.23 -8.59
CA ALA A 131 -1.79 6.22 -8.60
C ALA A 131 -0.93 6.07 -9.86
N ILE A 132 -0.66 4.83 -10.28
CA ILE A 132 0.07 4.53 -11.50
C ILE A 132 -0.92 4.21 -12.61
N THR A 133 -0.93 5.05 -13.64
CA THR A 133 -1.85 4.96 -14.78
C THR A 133 -1.18 4.43 -16.03
N LYS A 134 0.09 4.80 -16.26
CA LYS A 134 0.92 4.26 -17.35
C LYS A 134 1.71 3.05 -16.88
N LYS A 135 2.05 2.16 -17.82
CA LYS A 135 2.92 1.02 -17.55
C LYS A 135 4.34 1.53 -17.26
N GLN A 136 4.80 1.41 -16.02
CA GLN A 136 6.15 1.82 -15.59
C GLN A 136 7.12 0.63 -15.57
N GLN A 137 6.64 -0.55 -15.18
CA GLN A 137 7.37 -1.80 -15.26
C GLN A 137 7.07 -2.53 -16.58
N VAL A 138 8.12 -2.88 -17.31
CA VAL A 138 8.08 -3.70 -18.52
C VAL A 138 8.52 -5.14 -18.25
N SER A 139 9.46 -5.36 -17.33
CA SER A 139 9.94 -6.69 -16.97
C SER A 139 8.88 -7.51 -16.20
N GLY A 140 9.03 -8.84 -16.14
CA GLY A 140 8.11 -9.71 -15.41
C GLY A 140 8.42 -9.86 -13.91
N PHE A 141 9.52 -9.30 -13.41
CA PHE A 141 10.09 -9.63 -12.10
C PHE A 141 10.41 -8.42 -11.21
N ASP A 142 10.24 -7.19 -11.71
CA ASP A 142 10.60 -5.99 -10.96
C ASP A 142 9.53 -5.45 -10.01
N CYS A 143 8.35 -6.09 -9.90
CA CYS A 143 7.23 -5.51 -9.16
C CYS A 143 7.56 -5.25 -7.69
N GLY A 144 8.37 -6.11 -7.07
CA GLY A 144 8.89 -5.89 -5.72
C GLY A 144 9.84 -4.69 -5.63
N VAL A 145 10.73 -4.52 -6.62
CA VAL A 145 11.68 -3.40 -6.68
C VAL A 145 10.93 -2.08 -6.89
N ALA A 146 9.97 -2.07 -7.81
CA ALA A 146 9.11 -0.92 -8.07
C ALA A 146 8.33 -0.51 -6.81
N CYS A 147 7.77 -1.48 -6.07
CA CYS A 147 7.11 -1.19 -4.79
C CYS A 147 8.07 -0.54 -3.77
N LEU A 148 9.32 -0.98 -3.69
CA LEU A 148 10.30 -0.35 -2.80
C LEU A 148 10.66 1.07 -3.25
N LEU A 149 10.76 1.32 -4.55
CA LEU A 149 10.99 2.66 -5.09
C LEU A 149 9.81 3.59 -4.78
N TYR A 150 8.57 3.13 -4.99
CA TYR A 150 7.37 3.90 -4.62
C TYR A 150 7.31 4.15 -3.11
N ALA A 151 7.71 3.18 -2.28
CA ALA A 151 7.78 3.36 -0.83
C ALA A 151 8.76 4.46 -0.45
N ASP A 152 9.95 4.49 -1.06
CA ASP A 152 10.94 5.56 -0.87
C ASP A 152 10.34 6.91 -1.26
N LYS A 153 9.73 7.01 -2.44
CA LYS A 153 9.11 8.25 -2.92
C LYS A 153 7.95 8.73 -2.04
N CYS A 154 7.10 7.82 -1.58
CA CYS A 154 6.04 8.13 -0.62
C CYS A 154 6.62 8.64 0.71
N GLY A 155 7.70 8.03 1.19
CA GLY A 155 8.40 8.47 2.40
C GLY A 155 8.98 9.89 2.29
N ARG A 156 9.43 10.27 1.09
CA ARG A 156 9.87 11.64 0.76
C ARG A 156 8.71 12.64 0.59
N GLY A 157 7.46 12.20 0.70
CA GLY A 157 6.28 13.04 0.52
C GLY A 157 5.88 13.30 -0.93
N GLN A 158 6.44 12.58 -1.92
CA GLN A 158 6.02 12.75 -3.31
C GLN A 158 4.55 12.30 -3.49
N SER A 159 3.79 13.07 -4.24
CA SER A 159 2.42 12.78 -4.64
C SER A 159 2.34 11.58 -5.58
N GLY A 160 1.16 10.96 -5.68
CA GLY A 160 0.94 9.88 -6.65
C GLY A 160 1.17 10.33 -8.09
N GLN A 161 0.86 11.60 -8.41
CA GLN A 161 1.07 12.18 -9.73
C GLN A 161 2.56 12.34 -10.06
N GLU A 162 3.36 12.90 -9.15
CA GLU A 162 4.81 13.02 -9.34
C GLU A 162 5.45 11.63 -9.55
N ILE A 163 5.07 10.65 -8.73
CA ILE A 163 5.57 9.27 -8.87
C ILE A 163 5.14 8.66 -10.21
N ASN A 164 3.89 8.89 -10.62
CA ASN A 164 3.41 8.44 -11.92
C ASN A 164 4.24 9.05 -13.05
N ASP A 165 4.54 10.34 -12.99
CA ASP A 165 5.17 11.06 -14.09
C ASP A 165 6.67 10.75 -14.19
N GLU A 166 7.38 10.72 -13.05
CA GLU A 166 8.84 10.58 -12.98
C GLU A 166 9.35 9.14 -13.12
N ILE A 167 8.56 8.13 -12.73
CA ILE A 167 9.07 6.75 -12.65
C ILE A 167 8.80 5.98 -13.94
N ASP A 168 9.81 5.25 -14.38
CA ASP A 168 9.79 4.34 -15.52
C ASP A 168 10.67 3.09 -15.25
N GLN A 169 10.83 2.24 -16.28
CA GLN A 169 11.62 1.00 -16.17
C GLN A 169 13.11 1.28 -15.93
N GLU A 170 13.66 2.38 -16.44
CA GLU A 170 15.06 2.74 -16.24
C GLU A 170 15.31 3.11 -14.77
N ALA A 171 14.43 3.93 -14.19
CA ALA A 171 14.47 4.29 -12.79
C ALA A 171 14.36 3.05 -11.88
N ILE A 172 13.44 2.13 -12.18
CA ILE A 172 13.27 0.87 -11.44
C ILE A 172 14.54 0.00 -11.53
N THR A 173 15.13 -0.11 -12.72
CA THR A 173 16.34 -0.92 -12.95
C THR A 173 17.55 -0.32 -12.22
N SER A 174 17.71 1.00 -12.27
CA SER A 174 18.76 1.72 -11.57
C SER A 174 18.62 1.58 -10.06
N PHE A 175 17.39 1.66 -9.55
CA PHE A 175 17.11 1.43 -8.13
C PHE A 175 17.44 0.00 -7.69
N ARG A 176 17.17 -1.01 -8.51
CA ARG A 176 17.58 -2.40 -8.25
C ARG A 176 19.09 -2.51 -8.02
N LYS A 177 19.88 -1.88 -8.88
CA LYS A 177 21.36 -1.87 -8.76
C LYS A 177 21.80 -1.21 -7.46
N GLN A 178 21.19 -0.09 -7.09
CA GLN A 178 21.47 0.58 -5.82
C GLN A 178 21.13 -0.30 -4.62
N LEU A 179 19.99 -1.01 -4.65
CA LEU A 179 19.62 -1.94 -3.59
C LEU A 179 20.62 -3.09 -3.45
N GLN A 180 21.12 -3.63 -4.56
CA GLN A 180 22.14 -4.69 -4.56
C GLN A 180 23.44 -4.21 -3.90
N LEU A 181 23.94 -3.02 -4.29
CA LEU A 181 25.14 -2.44 -3.69
C LEU A 181 25.01 -2.21 -2.17
N GLN A 182 23.81 -1.88 -1.69
CA GLN A 182 23.54 -1.71 -0.25
C GLN A 182 23.43 -3.01 0.55
N LEU A 183 23.32 -4.15 -0.13
CA LEU A 183 23.28 -5.48 0.51
C LEU A 183 24.64 -6.17 0.50
N GLU A 184 25.54 -5.75 -0.39
CA GLU A 184 26.93 -6.23 -0.48
C GLU A 184 27.87 -5.50 0.49
N GLN A 185 27.39 -4.45 1.15
CA GLN A 185 28.07 -3.69 2.21
C GLN A 185 27.54 -4.10 3.59
#